data_AF-A0ABD4XUA3-F1
#
_entry.id   AF-A0ABD4XUA3-F1
#
_cell.length_a   1.000
_cell.length_b   1.000
_cell.length_c   1.000
_cell.angle_alpha   90.00
_cell.angle_beta   90.00
_cell.angle_gamma   90.00
#
_symmetry.space_group_name_H-M   'P 1'
#
loop_
_entity.id
_entity.type
_entity.pdbx_description
1 polymer ?
#
loop_
_entity_poly.entity_id
_entity_poly.type
_entity_poly.pdbx_seq_one_letter_code
_entity_poly.pdbx_strand_id
1 'polypeptide(L)'
;KTIRDWLERVGVKTLFIEPGSPWENGYNESFNGKFRDELLNREIFYSLKEVQILTERWRREYNTIRPHSSLGYRAPAPEVI
;
A
#
# COMPACT_ATOMS: atom_id res chain seq x y z
N LYS A 1 12.47 7.15 -19.85
CA LYS A 1 13.64 6.26 -20.02
C LYS A 1 14.38 6.10 -18.69
N THR A 2 14.78 7.20 -18.06
CA THR A 2 15.52 7.25 -16.77
C THR A 2 15.01 6.32 -15.65
N ILE A 3 13.69 6.23 -15.43
CA ILE A 3 13.14 5.35 -14.38
C ILE A 3 13.33 3.87 -14.73
N ARG A 4 13.13 3.48 -16.00
CA ARG A 4 13.33 2.08 -16.43
C ARG A 4 14.79 1.69 -16.33
N ASP A 5 15.67 2.58 -16.78
CA ASP A 5 17.12 2.38 -16.71
C ASP A 5 17.58 2.26 -15.25
N TRP A 6 16.98 3.02 -14.33
CA TRP A 6 17.24 2.91 -12.90
C TRP A 6 16.72 1.58 -12.31
N LEU A 7 15.49 1.16 -12.65
CA LEU A 7 14.91 -0.10 -12.19
C LEU A 7 15.74 -1.31 -12.64
N GLU A 8 16.23 -1.29 -13.88
CA GLU A 8 17.15 -2.30 -14.38
C GLU A 8 18.46 -2.34 -13.59
N ARG A 9 19.04 -1.17 -13.28
CA ARG A 9 20.28 -1.08 -12.48
C ARG A 9 20.13 -1.61 -11.06
N VAL A 10 18.96 -1.45 -10.43
CA VAL A 10 18.69 -2.01 -9.10
C VAL A 10 18.16 -3.45 -9.14
N GLY A 11 18.11 -4.07 -10.33
CA GLY A 11 17.70 -5.46 -10.51
C GLY A 11 16.19 -5.70 -10.36
N VAL A 12 15.37 -4.65 -10.45
CA VAL A 12 13.92 -4.74 -10.31
C VAL A 12 13.29 -5.09 -11.65
N LYS A 13 12.54 -6.19 -11.70
CA LYS A 13 11.71 -6.55 -12.85
C LYS A 13 10.44 -5.69 -12.85
N THR A 14 10.12 -5.09 -13.99
CA THR A 14 8.89 -4.33 -14.18
C THR A 14 7.79 -5.20 -14.75
N LEU A 15 6.62 -5.19 -14.11
CA LEU A 15 5.37 -5.71 -14.67
C LEU A 15 4.53 -4.50 -15.07
N PHE A 16 4.29 -4.36 -16.37
CA PHE A 16 3.37 -3.35 -16.90
C PHE A 16 1.98 -3.99 -17.03
N ILE A 17 0.95 -3.21 -16.73
CA ILE A 17 -0.43 -3.58 -17.05
C ILE A 17 -0.69 -3.29 -18.53
N GLU A 18 -1.58 -4.06 -19.14
CA GLU A 18 -2.01 -3.85 -20.51
C GLU A 18 -2.88 -2.58 -20.60
N PRO A 19 -2.70 -1.75 -21.64
CA PRO A 19 -3.57 -0.60 -21.85
C PRO A 19 -5.04 -1.01 -21.95
N GLY A 20 -5.89 -0.39 -21.13
CA GLY A 20 -7.32 -0.73 -21.07
C GLY A 20 -7.69 -1.89 -20.16
N SER A 21 -6.74 -2.40 -19.35
CA SER A 21 -6.94 -3.53 -18.42
C SER A 21 -6.92 -3.12 -16.94
N PRO A 22 -7.89 -2.31 -16.44
CA PRO A 22 -7.89 -1.83 -15.05
C PRO A 22 -7.95 -2.95 -14.01
N TRP A 23 -8.51 -4.12 -14.35
CA TRP A 23 -8.58 -5.28 -13.44
C TRP A 23 -7.21 -5.80 -13.02
N GLU A 24 -6.14 -5.54 -13.79
CA GLU A 24 -4.77 -5.91 -13.43
C GLU A 24 -4.20 -5.06 -12.28
N ASN A 25 -4.82 -3.91 -11.98
CA ASN A 25 -4.43 -3.02 -10.89
C ASN A 25 -5.25 -3.23 -9.60
N GLY A 26 -6.10 -4.27 -9.56
CA GLY A 26 -7.06 -4.48 -8.47
C GLY A 26 -6.44 -4.56 -7.07
N TYR A 27 -5.21 -5.06 -6.94
CA TYR A 27 -4.50 -5.07 -5.66
C TYR A 27 -4.25 -3.66 -5.11
N ASN A 28 -3.71 -2.76 -5.95
CA ASN A 28 -3.42 -1.39 -5.56
C ASN A 28 -4.71 -0.59 -5.33
N GLU A 29 -5.74 -0.82 -6.13
CA GLU A 29 -7.05 -0.21 -5.93
C GLU A 29 -7.69 -0.63 -4.60
N SER A 30 -7.63 -1.92 -4.27
CA SER A 30 -8.12 -2.43 -2.99
C SER A 30 -7.36 -1.80 -1.81
N PHE A 31 -6.03 -1.72 -1.90
CA PHE A 31 -5.20 -1.06 -0.89
C PHE A 31 -5.58 0.41 -0.70
N ASN A 32 -5.67 1.18 -1.78
CA ASN A 32 -6.01 2.61 -1.73
C ASN A 32 -7.44 2.84 -1.22
N GLY A 33 -8.37 1.96 -1.57
CA GLY A 33 -9.73 1.98 -1.03
C GLY A 33 -9.73 1.81 0.49
N LYS A 34 -9.02 0.80 1.01
CA LYS A 34 -8.88 0.60 2.45
C LYS A 34 -8.22 1.77 3.16
N PHE A 35 -7.13 2.29 2.60
CA PHE A 35 -6.45 3.47 3.16
C PHE A 35 -7.39 4.68 3.27
N ARG A 36 -8.22 4.90 2.24
CA ARG A 36 -9.20 5.97 2.24
C ARG A 36 -10.29 5.74 3.29
N ASP A 37 -10.88 4.56 3.34
CA ASP A 37 -12.01 4.25 4.23
C ASP A 37 -11.61 4.18 5.72
N GLU A 38 -10.37 3.80 5.99
CA GLU A 38 -9.88 3.56 7.35
C GLU A 38 -9.11 4.73 7.94
N LEU A 39 -8.52 5.61 7.11
CA LEU A 39 -7.79 6.77 7.58
C LEU A 39 -8.31 8.08 6.98
N LEU A 40 -8.19 8.26 5.65
CA LEU A 40 -8.35 9.58 5.05
C LEU A 40 -9.77 10.16 5.18
N ASN A 41 -10.80 9.31 5.14
CA ASN A 41 -12.19 9.74 5.29
C ASN A 41 -12.63 9.88 6.75
N ARG A 42 -11.82 9.42 7.72
CA ARG A 42 -12.18 9.41 9.15
C ARG A 42 -11.60 10.59 9.91
N GLU A 43 -10.57 11.21 9.38
CA GLU A 43 -9.78 12.22 10.07
C GLU A 43 -9.90 13.58 9.36
N ILE A 44 -9.90 14.66 10.15
CA ILE A 44 -9.63 16.01 9.64
C ILE A 44 -8.18 16.32 9.99
N PHE A 45 -7.37 16.60 8.98
CA PHE A 45 -5.95 16.91 9.19
C PHE A 45 -5.71 18.42 9.25
N TYR A 46 -4.91 18.85 10.23
CA TYR A 46 -4.56 20.24 10.46
C TYR A 46 -3.15 20.59 9.97
N SER A 47 -2.32 19.58 9.69
CA SER A 47 -0.98 19.79 9.13
C SER A 47 -0.48 18.59 8.31
N LEU A 48 0.48 18.86 7.42
CA LEU A 48 1.18 17.78 6.71
C LEU A 48 1.91 16.83 7.65
N LYS A 49 2.43 17.35 8.77
CA LYS A 49 3.15 16.54 9.76
C LYS A 49 2.25 15.50 10.41
N GLU A 50 1.01 15.90 10.71
CA GLU A 50 -0.01 15.01 11.24
C GLU A 50 -0.37 13.90 10.24
N VAL A 51 -0.61 14.24 8.98
CA VAL A 51 -0.87 13.27 7.90
C VAL A 51 0.26 12.23 7.82
N GLN A 52 1.52 12.67 7.86
CA GLN A 52 2.69 11.78 7.81
C GLN A 52 2.72 10.80 8.99
N ILE A 53 2.48 11.29 10.20
CA ILE A 53 2.51 10.46 11.42
C ILE A 53 1.38 9.43 11.38
N LEU A 54 0.15 9.86 11.09
CA LEU A 54 -1.02 8.99 11.09
C LEU A 54 -0.96 7.98 9.94
N THR A 55 -0.46 8.38 8.77
CA THR A 55 -0.24 7.46 7.64
C THR A 55 0.79 6.39 7.97
N GLU A 56 1.91 6.75 8.59
CA GLU A 56 2.93 5.77 8.99
C GLU A 56 2.41 4.81 10.06
N ARG A 57 1.64 5.32 11.03
CA ARG A 57 0.98 4.49 12.04
C ARG A 57 0.03 3.49 11.38
N TRP A 58 -0.84 3.95 10.48
CA TRP A 58 -1.77 3.09 9.75
C TRP A 58 -1.02 2.07 8.88
N ARG A 59 0.06 2.46 8.19
CA ARG A 59 0.88 1.56 7.37
C ARG A 59 1.48 0.43 8.21
N ARG A 60 1.98 0.73 9.42
CA ARG A 60 2.50 -0.29 10.34
C ARG A 60 1.40 -1.24 10.75
N GLU A 61 0.26 -0.73 11.23
CA GLU A 61 -0.88 -1.55 11.64
C GLU A 61 -1.39 -2.44 10.50
N TYR A 62 -1.54 -1.90 9.29
CA TYR A 62 -1.97 -2.65 8.10
C TYR A 62 -1.04 -3.84 7.79
N ASN A 63 0.27 -3.65 7.98
CA ASN A 63 1.27 -4.65 7.63
C ASN A 63 1.58 -5.63 8.75
N THR A 64 1.51 -5.24 10.02
CA THR A 64 1.98 -6.07 11.14
C THR A 64 0.86 -6.64 11.99
N ILE A 65 -0.33 -6.04 11.97
CA ILE A 65 -1.44 -6.39 12.87
C ILE A 65 -2.70 -6.80 12.09
N ARG A 66 -3.06 -6.06 11.04
CA ARG A 66 -4.33 -6.24 10.34
C ARG A 66 -4.43 -7.63 9.69
N PRO A 67 -5.48 -8.42 9.97
CA PRO A 67 -5.68 -9.72 9.32
C PRO A 67 -6.18 -9.56 7.88
N HIS A 68 -5.64 -10.36 6.96
CA HIS A 68 -6.07 -10.43 5.55
C HIS A 68 -6.60 -11.83 5.24
N SER A 69 -7.81 -11.92 4.70
CA SER A 69 -8.44 -13.20 4.38
C SER A 69 -7.64 -14.00 3.34
N SER A 70 -7.03 -13.33 2.37
CA SER A 70 -6.13 -13.94 1.38
C SER A 70 -4.86 -14.53 1.98
N LEU A 71 -4.50 -14.13 3.21
CA LEU A 71 -3.33 -14.60 3.95
C LEU A 71 -3.73 -15.52 5.12
N GLY A 72 -4.93 -16.12 5.07
CA GLY A 72 -5.41 -17.00 6.16
C GLY A 72 -5.58 -16.26 7.48
N TYR A 73 -6.07 -15.01 7.41
CA TYR A 73 -6.25 -14.10 8.55
C TYR A 73 -4.94 -13.74 9.28
N ARG A 74 -3.80 -13.84 8.59
CA ARG A 74 -2.53 -13.30 9.06
C ARG A 74 -2.31 -11.89 8.52
N ALA A 75 -1.47 -11.13 9.23
CA ALA A 75 -0.94 -9.87 8.71
C ALA A 75 0.06 -10.12 7.57
N PRO A 76 0.31 -9.16 6.68
CA PRO A 76 1.28 -9.30 5.58
C PRO A 76 2.72 -9.54 6.05
N ALA A 77 3.11 -8.90 7.14
CA ALA A 77 4.43 -8.97 7.76
C ALA A 77 4.27 -9.00 9.28
N PRO A 78 3.76 -10.11 9.85
CA PRO A 78 3.53 -10.22 11.28
C PRO A 78 4.86 -10.08 12.03
N GLU A 79 4.88 -9.26 13.07
CA GLU A 79 6.02 -9.21 13.97
C GLU A 79 6.10 -10.54 14.72
N VAL A 80 7.23 -11.23 14.58
CA VAL A 80 7.48 -12.49 15.27
C VAL A 80 7.79 -12.15 16.73
N ILE A 81 7.05 -12.76 17.66
CA ILE A 81 7.39 -12.76 19.10
C ILE A 81 8.47 -13.82 19.34
#